data_AF-A0A5A9ZUX8-F1
#
_entry.id   AF-A0A5A9ZUX8-F1
#
_cell.length_a   1.000
_cell.length_b   1.000
_cell.length_c   1.000
_cell.angle_alpha   90.00
_cell.angle_beta   90.00
_cell.angle_gamma   90.00
#
_symmetry.space_group_name_H-M   'P 1'
#
loop_
_entity.id
_entity.type
_entity.pdbx_description
1 polymer ?
#
loop_
_entity_poly.entity_id
_entity_poly.type
_entity_poly.pdbx_seq_one_letter_code
_entity_poly.pdbx_strand_id
1 'polypeptide(L)'
;MITLRFAETAEEDIAFSVSPLLEAAHSWHVLTDPGHHALHVPWVRRCRRLPAALRRRMRGHDFVVADYIPALFESRAGDHDADFADQLAAVRGLPPALLAAELTRTLVDTTRHTGDDLVDDRATRDAVLTDYRTSDPSRAARLERILTDPLPVLDEALTVLEDYWDAAFAQEWERIEPSLYESITRSGARIAHHGLFPMLRTLAPQIRVDPGRRTLRLDRPHDHDISVTRDHLVTFTASHYVWPHVRVTCDAPWPLRI
;
A
#
# COMPACT_ATOMS: atom_id res chain seq x y z
N MET A 1 -2.22 -15.91 -9.02
CA MET A 1 -3.66 -15.63 -8.83
C MET A 1 -3.93 -15.40 -7.36
N ILE A 2 -4.76 -14.44 -6.93
CA ILE A 2 -5.22 -14.39 -5.53
C ILE A 2 -6.70 -14.75 -5.49
N THR A 3 -7.07 -15.76 -4.71
CA THR A 3 -8.46 -16.21 -4.49
C THR A 3 -8.79 -16.14 -3.01
N LEU A 4 -9.84 -15.39 -2.67
CA LEU A 4 -10.46 -15.40 -1.35
C LEU A 4 -11.73 -16.26 -1.39
N ARG A 5 -11.89 -17.12 -0.39
CA ARG A 5 -13.06 -17.99 -0.20
C ARG A 5 -13.80 -17.59 1.06
N PHE A 6 -15.12 -17.42 0.96
CA PHE A 6 -15.95 -16.96 2.06
C PHE A 6 -16.89 -18.06 2.56
N ALA A 7 -16.90 -18.28 3.88
CA ALA A 7 -17.87 -19.14 4.56
C ALA A 7 -19.30 -18.57 4.45
N GLU A 8 -20.33 -19.34 4.83
CA GLU A 8 -21.74 -18.93 4.74
C GLU A 8 -22.06 -17.62 5.48
N THR A 9 -21.41 -17.41 6.63
CA THR A 9 -21.60 -16.28 7.56
C THR A 9 -20.49 -15.24 7.48
N ALA A 10 -19.82 -15.12 6.32
CA ALA A 10 -18.60 -14.31 6.19
C ALA A 10 -18.82 -12.80 6.34
N GLU A 11 -20.06 -12.33 6.49
CA GLU A 11 -20.35 -10.95 6.89
C GLU A 11 -19.67 -10.55 8.21
N GLU A 12 -19.44 -11.51 9.11
CA GLU A 12 -18.73 -11.30 10.39
C GLU A 12 -17.19 -11.32 10.24
N ASP A 13 -16.69 -11.80 9.09
CA ASP A 13 -15.26 -12.04 8.83
C ASP A 13 -14.64 -10.97 7.89
N ILE A 14 -15.36 -9.88 7.67
CA ILE A 14 -14.87 -8.73 6.90
C ILE A 14 -14.85 -7.46 7.76
N ALA A 15 -13.91 -6.59 7.47
CA ALA A 15 -13.81 -5.26 8.08
C ALA A 15 -13.66 -4.18 7.01
N PHE A 16 -13.93 -2.94 7.39
CA PHE A 16 -13.69 -1.77 6.57
C PHE A 16 -12.85 -0.76 7.34
N SER A 17 -11.93 -0.10 6.64
CA SER A 17 -11.10 0.92 7.25
C SER A 17 -10.73 2.03 6.28
N VAL A 18 -10.17 3.09 6.82
CA VAL A 18 -9.53 4.18 6.07
C VAL A 18 -8.16 4.41 6.71
N SER A 19 -7.15 4.81 5.94
CA SER A 19 -5.82 5.12 6.46
C SER A 19 -5.30 6.43 5.86
N PRO A 20 -5.14 7.50 6.66
CA PRO A 20 -4.51 8.73 6.18
C PRO A 20 -3.08 8.52 5.67
N LEU A 21 -2.29 7.65 6.32
CA LEU A 21 -0.93 7.36 5.90
C LEU A 21 -0.88 6.68 4.53
N LEU A 22 -1.65 5.60 4.36
CA LEU A 22 -1.71 4.88 3.09
C LEU A 22 -2.26 5.76 1.97
N GLU A 23 -3.26 6.59 2.27
CA GLU A 23 -3.83 7.52 1.31
C GLU A 23 -2.83 8.61 0.89
N ALA A 24 -2.02 9.11 1.83
CA ALA A 24 -0.93 10.03 1.54
C ALA A 24 0.10 9.38 0.62
N ALA A 25 0.50 8.14 0.88
CA ALA A 25 1.41 7.37 0.03
C ALA A 25 0.83 7.15 -1.38
N HIS A 26 -0.45 6.78 -1.51
CA HIS A 26 -1.14 6.67 -2.80
C HIS A 26 -1.18 8.02 -3.55
N SER A 27 -1.45 9.11 -2.85
CA SER A 27 -1.49 10.43 -3.48
C SER A 27 -0.11 10.90 -3.97
N TRP A 28 0.98 10.45 -3.32
CA TRP A 28 2.35 10.67 -3.81
C TRP A 28 2.65 9.76 -5.00
N HIS A 29 2.29 8.48 -4.96
CA HIS A 29 2.39 7.57 -6.12
C HIS A 29 1.75 8.18 -7.38
N VAL A 30 0.59 8.82 -7.25
CA VAL A 30 -0.05 9.56 -8.36
C VAL A 30 0.86 10.61 -9.01
N LEU A 31 1.75 11.23 -8.23
CA LEU A 31 2.69 12.25 -8.71
C LEU A 31 3.90 11.64 -9.44
N THR A 32 4.19 10.34 -9.29
CA THR A 32 5.30 9.67 -9.96
C THR A 32 4.97 9.33 -11.43
N ASP A 33 3.71 8.99 -11.71
CA ASP A 33 3.19 8.81 -13.08
C ASP A 33 1.80 9.43 -13.30
N PRO A 34 1.70 10.78 -13.39
CA PRO A 34 0.41 11.46 -13.56
C PRO A 34 -0.40 11.02 -14.79
N GLY A 35 0.25 10.47 -15.81
CA GLY A 35 -0.41 10.00 -17.03
C GLY A 35 -1.22 8.74 -16.80
N HIS A 36 -0.72 7.84 -15.95
CA HIS A 36 -1.42 6.62 -15.54
C HIS A 36 -2.63 6.92 -14.63
N HIS A 37 -2.56 8.01 -13.86
CA HIS A 37 -3.57 8.42 -12.88
C HIS A 37 -4.48 9.56 -13.36
N ALA A 38 -5.06 9.40 -14.56
CA ALA A 38 -5.90 10.41 -15.21
C ALA A 38 -7.03 11.02 -14.34
N LEU A 39 -7.68 10.25 -13.45
CA LEU A 39 -8.70 10.79 -12.54
C LEU A 39 -8.16 11.82 -11.53
N HIS A 40 -6.85 11.78 -11.26
CA HIS A 40 -6.19 12.60 -10.26
C HIS A 40 -5.40 13.78 -10.86
N VAL A 41 -5.56 14.08 -12.15
CA VAL A 41 -4.97 15.28 -12.77
C VAL A 41 -5.29 16.58 -12.02
N PRO A 42 -6.50 16.80 -11.46
CA PRO A 42 -6.76 17.96 -10.61
C PRO A 42 -5.87 18.03 -9.36
N TRP A 43 -5.55 16.88 -8.74
CA TRP A 43 -4.60 16.79 -7.62
C TRP A 43 -3.18 17.14 -8.07
N VAL A 44 -2.71 16.52 -9.15
CA VAL A 44 -1.38 16.78 -9.74
C VAL A 44 -1.20 18.28 -10.03
N ARG A 45 -2.22 18.94 -10.59
CA ARG A 45 -2.20 20.39 -10.83
C ARG A 45 -2.08 21.19 -9.53
N ARG A 46 -2.82 20.81 -8.48
CA ARG A 46 -2.71 21.43 -7.16
C ARG A 46 -1.33 21.25 -6.55
N CYS A 47 -0.69 20.10 -6.71
CA CYS A 47 0.66 19.84 -6.19
C CYS A 47 1.78 20.62 -6.90
N ARG A 48 1.49 21.32 -8.02
CA ARG A 48 2.47 22.24 -8.64
C ARG A 48 2.83 23.43 -7.74
N ARG A 49 1.96 23.77 -6.77
CA ARG A 49 2.21 24.83 -5.79
C ARG A 49 3.20 24.44 -4.69
N LEU A 50 3.56 23.16 -4.59
CA LEU A 50 4.53 22.68 -3.62
C LEU A 50 5.91 23.36 -3.84
N PRO A 51 6.62 23.73 -2.77
CA PRO A 51 7.96 24.29 -2.86
C PRO A 51 8.87 23.43 -3.75
N ALA A 52 9.68 24.07 -4.58
CA ALA A 52 10.58 23.36 -5.51
C ALA A 52 11.57 22.43 -4.79
N ALA A 53 12.01 22.81 -3.59
CA ALA A 53 12.86 21.99 -2.74
C ALA A 53 12.15 20.69 -2.29
N LEU A 54 10.89 20.79 -1.82
CA LEU A 54 10.09 19.63 -1.43
C LEU A 54 9.83 18.72 -2.63
N ARG A 55 9.41 19.26 -3.78
CA ARG A 55 9.22 18.46 -5.01
C ARG A 55 10.49 17.72 -5.43
N ARG A 56 11.68 18.29 -5.20
CA ARG A 56 12.97 17.62 -5.48
C ARG A 56 13.24 16.50 -4.47
N ARG A 57 12.95 16.72 -3.19
CA ARG A 57 13.08 15.70 -2.15
C ARG A 57 12.14 14.53 -2.38
N MET A 58 10.88 14.80 -2.73
CA MET A 58 9.91 13.78 -3.15
C MET A 58 10.48 12.95 -4.30
N ARG A 59 10.90 13.58 -5.41
CA ARG A 59 11.53 12.83 -6.53
C ARG A 59 12.75 11.98 -6.14
N GLY A 60 13.53 12.42 -5.14
CA GLY A 60 14.66 11.63 -4.63
C GLY A 60 14.26 10.37 -3.86
N HIS A 61 13.00 10.31 -3.40
CA HIS A 61 12.43 9.24 -2.58
C HIS A 61 11.24 8.54 -3.24
N ASP A 62 10.91 8.86 -4.49
CA ASP A 62 9.79 8.23 -5.22
C ASP A 62 9.87 6.69 -5.21
N PHE A 63 11.06 6.10 -5.04
CA PHE A 63 11.25 4.66 -4.94
C PHE A 63 10.33 4.00 -3.89
N VAL A 64 9.98 4.67 -2.79
CA VAL A 64 9.08 4.11 -1.77
C VAL A 64 7.62 4.01 -2.20
N VAL A 65 7.25 4.66 -3.31
CA VAL A 65 5.87 4.70 -3.79
C VAL A 65 5.71 4.43 -5.29
N ALA A 66 6.79 4.37 -6.08
CA ALA A 66 6.73 4.33 -7.54
C ALA A 66 6.17 3.00 -8.08
N ASP A 67 6.90 1.90 -7.89
CA ASP A 67 6.53 0.60 -8.47
C ASP A 67 5.78 -0.28 -7.46
N TYR A 68 6.30 -0.34 -6.23
CA TYR A 68 5.74 -1.06 -5.11
C TYR A 68 5.51 -0.08 -3.96
N ILE A 69 4.32 -0.12 -3.35
CA ILE A 69 4.02 0.61 -2.12
C ILE A 69 4.13 -0.41 -0.98
N PRO A 70 5.13 -0.27 -0.10
CA PRO A 70 5.31 -1.13 1.06
C PRO A 70 4.07 -1.28 1.94
N ALA A 71 3.81 -2.50 2.39
CA ALA A 71 2.72 -2.83 3.30
C ALA A 71 2.91 -2.20 4.69
N LEU A 72 4.13 -1.74 5.02
CA LEU A 72 4.36 -0.90 6.21
C LEU A 72 3.45 0.34 6.25
N PHE A 73 3.05 0.91 5.11
CA PHE A 73 2.14 2.07 5.10
C PHE A 73 0.70 1.70 5.54
N GLU A 74 0.41 0.41 5.70
CA GLU A 74 -0.85 -0.10 6.26
C GLU A 74 -0.79 -0.27 7.79
N SER A 75 0.32 0.14 8.42
CA SER A 75 0.49 0.09 9.88
C SER A 75 -0.62 0.86 10.58
N ARG A 76 -1.36 0.19 11.47
CA ARG A 76 -2.54 0.72 12.17
C ARG A 76 -3.67 1.21 11.25
N ALA A 77 -3.69 0.84 9.96
CA ALA A 77 -4.75 1.23 9.03
C ALA A 77 -6.15 0.69 9.40
N GLY A 78 -6.27 -0.21 10.37
CA GLY A 78 -7.54 -0.73 10.90
C GLY A 78 -7.94 -0.14 12.25
N ASP A 79 -7.13 0.76 12.79
CA ASP A 79 -7.44 1.50 14.02
C ASP A 79 -8.14 2.80 13.62
N HIS A 80 -9.45 2.87 13.88
CA HIS A 80 -10.30 3.99 13.47
C HIS A 80 -10.01 5.29 14.22
N ASP A 81 -9.29 5.22 15.35
CA ASP A 81 -8.90 6.38 16.15
C ASP A 81 -7.48 6.88 15.80
N ALA A 82 -6.71 6.11 15.02
CA ALA A 82 -5.34 6.45 14.65
C ALA A 82 -5.29 7.49 13.53
N ASP A 83 -4.69 8.64 13.81
CA ASP A 83 -4.45 9.67 12.82
C ASP A 83 -3.17 9.42 11.98
N PHE A 84 -2.81 10.38 11.12
CA PHE A 84 -1.60 10.29 10.31
C PHE A 84 -0.33 10.14 11.16
N ALA A 85 -0.21 10.91 12.25
CA ALA A 85 0.98 10.90 13.10
C ALA A 85 1.09 9.58 13.87
N ASP A 86 -0.03 9.03 14.35
CA ASP A 86 -0.07 7.72 15.00
C ASP A 86 0.35 6.60 14.06
N GLN A 87 -0.14 6.61 12.82
CA GLN A 87 0.23 5.62 11.80
C GLN A 87 1.72 5.76 11.42
N LEU A 88 2.21 6.99 11.24
CA LEU A 88 3.61 7.27 10.93
C LEU A 88 4.55 6.82 12.06
N ALA A 89 4.17 7.07 13.32
CA ALA A 89 4.92 6.62 14.49
C ALA A 89 4.95 5.09 14.59
N ALA A 90 3.87 4.41 14.25
CA ALA A 90 3.84 2.94 14.22
C ALA A 90 4.79 2.37 13.16
N VAL A 91 4.90 3.00 11.99
CA VAL A 91 5.90 2.61 10.98
C VAL A 91 7.32 2.75 11.52
N ARG A 92 7.63 3.88 12.17
CA ARG A 92 8.95 4.11 12.80
C ARG A 92 9.27 3.07 13.90
N GLY A 93 8.24 2.49 14.53
CA GLY A 93 8.37 1.46 15.56
C GLY A 93 8.48 0.03 15.06
N LEU A 94 8.41 -0.22 13.74
CA LEU A 94 8.50 -1.57 13.19
C LEU A 94 9.89 -2.18 13.39
N PRO A 95 10.00 -3.53 13.51
CA PRO A 95 11.30 -4.19 13.61
C PRO A 95 12.21 -3.89 12.40
N PRO A 96 13.51 -3.59 12.60
CA PRO A 96 14.43 -3.29 11.51
C PRO A 96 14.48 -4.36 10.41
N ALA A 97 14.37 -5.65 10.76
CA ALA A 97 14.34 -6.73 9.78
C ALA A 97 13.13 -6.61 8.81
N LEU A 98 11.95 -6.29 9.34
CA LEU A 98 10.75 -6.10 8.53
C LEU A 98 10.87 -4.85 7.64
N LEU A 99 11.44 -3.77 8.17
CA LEU A 99 11.72 -2.56 7.41
C LEU A 99 12.70 -2.81 6.26
N ALA A 100 13.78 -3.58 6.52
CA ALA A 100 14.74 -3.95 5.50
C ALA A 100 14.09 -4.79 4.39
N ALA A 101 13.26 -5.77 4.74
CA ALA A 101 12.56 -6.61 3.76
C ALA A 101 11.61 -5.78 2.89
N GLU A 102 10.75 -4.95 3.50
CA GLU A 102 9.81 -4.10 2.78
C GLU A 102 10.49 -3.05 1.88
N LEU A 103 11.49 -2.34 2.40
CA LEU A 103 12.24 -1.37 1.60
C LEU A 103 13.04 -2.05 0.49
N THR A 104 13.54 -3.27 0.69
CA THR A 104 14.22 -4.01 -0.37
C THR A 104 13.28 -4.35 -1.52
N ARG A 105 12.01 -4.71 -1.25
CA ARG A 105 10.97 -4.97 -2.28
C ARG A 105 10.76 -3.77 -3.22
N THR A 106 10.96 -2.55 -2.74
CA THR A 106 10.88 -1.33 -3.57
C THR A 106 12.03 -1.19 -4.57
N LEU A 107 13.12 -1.94 -4.38
CA LEU A 107 14.35 -1.85 -5.16
C LEU A 107 14.70 -3.16 -5.86
N VAL A 108 13.83 -4.17 -5.90
CA VAL A 108 14.09 -5.42 -6.63
C VAL A 108 12.95 -5.78 -7.57
N ASP A 109 13.25 -6.63 -8.56
CA ASP A 109 12.20 -7.27 -9.35
C ASP A 109 11.51 -8.32 -8.48
N THR A 110 10.33 -7.99 -7.95
CA THR A 110 9.55 -8.87 -7.07
C THR A 110 9.03 -10.12 -7.75
N THR A 111 9.16 -10.23 -9.09
CA THR A 111 8.88 -11.48 -9.81
C THR A 111 10.02 -12.48 -9.73
N ARG A 112 11.22 -12.04 -9.33
CA ARG A 112 12.44 -12.86 -9.23
C ARG A 112 12.94 -13.04 -7.81
N HIS A 113 12.74 -12.03 -6.96
CA HIS A 113 13.24 -12.00 -5.60
C HIS A 113 12.14 -11.57 -4.64
N THR A 114 12.10 -12.19 -3.48
CA THR A 114 11.37 -11.64 -2.33
C THR A 114 12.26 -10.63 -1.60
N GLY A 115 11.64 -9.72 -0.83
CA GLY A 115 12.41 -8.82 0.05
C GLY A 115 13.27 -9.57 1.06
N ASP A 116 12.76 -10.69 1.54
CA ASP A 116 13.39 -11.54 2.55
C ASP A 116 14.60 -12.29 1.97
N ASP A 117 14.55 -12.69 0.69
CA ASP A 117 15.67 -13.37 0.01
C ASP A 117 16.98 -12.57 0.14
N LEU A 118 16.92 -11.25 -0.04
CA LEU A 118 18.12 -10.41 0.03
C LEU A 118 18.55 -10.11 1.47
N VAL A 119 17.61 -10.13 2.42
CA VAL A 119 17.90 -9.94 3.85
C VAL A 119 18.55 -11.19 4.44
N ASP A 120 18.09 -12.38 4.04
CA ASP A 120 18.50 -13.65 4.64
C ASP A 120 19.58 -14.40 3.84
N ASP A 121 19.59 -14.28 2.50
CA ASP A 121 20.57 -14.95 1.64
C ASP A 121 21.64 -13.98 1.11
N ARG A 122 22.85 -14.10 1.67
CA ARG A 122 24.03 -13.35 1.26
C ARG A 122 24.43 -13.60 -0.19
N ALA A 123 24.28 -14.82 -0.71
CA ALA A 123 24.69 -15.12 -2.08
C ALA A 123 23.79 -14.41 -3.09
N THR A 124 22.47 -14.46 -2.88
CA THR A 124 21.50 -13.69 -3.66
C THR A 124 21.75 -12.19 -3.55
N ARG A 125 21.97 -11.67 -2.33
CA ARG A 125 22.32 -10.27 -2.11
C ARG A 125 23.55 -9.83 -2.91
N ASP A 126 24.66 -10.56 -2.79
CA ASP A 126 25.92 -10.19 -3.43
C ASP A 126 25.81 -10.23 -4.96
N ALA A 127 25.04 -11.18 -5.51
CA ALA A 127 24.74 -11.25 -6.93
C ALA A 127 23.92 -10.06 -7.43
N VAL A 128 22.81 -9.73 -6.75
CA VAL A 128 21.95 -8.58 -7.12
C VAL A 128 22.72 -7.25 -7.02
N LEU A 129 23.49 -7.06 -5.95
CA LEU A 129 24.31 -5.85 -5.80
C LEU A 129 25.37 -5.73 -6.89
N THR A 130 25.98 -6.83 -7.31
CA THR A 130 26.97 -6.83 -8.40
C THR A 130 26.33 -6.41 -9.73
N ASP A 131 25.14 -6.92 -10.02
CA ASP A 131 24.37 -6.52 -11.21
C ASP A 131 24.02 -5.03 -11.17
N TYR A 132 23.44 -4.54 -10.06
CA TYR A 132 23.04 -3.14 -9.91
C TYR A 132 24.22 -2.17 -9.93
N ARG A 133 25.39 -2.52 -9.38
CA ARG A 133 26.57 -1.65 -9.48
C ARG A 133 26.97 -1.38 -10.94
N THR A 134 26.61 -2.28 -11.85
CA THR A 134 26.87 -2.12 -13.29
C THR A 134 25.73 -1.38 -13.99
N SER A 135 24.47 -1.72 -13.70
CA SER A 135 23.30 -1.20 -14.42
C SER A 135 22.73 0.10 -13.82
N ASP A 136 22.70 0.24 -12.49
CA ASP A 136 22.22 1.41 -11.76
C ASP A 136 22.96 1.56 -10.42
N PRO A 137 24.13 2.25 -10.41
CA PRO A 137 24.92 2.44 -9.20
C PRO A 137 24.17 3.16 -8.07
N SER A 138 23.18 3.99 -8.40
CA SER A 138 22.40 4.72 -7.40
C SER A 138 21.44 3.80 -6.65
N ARG A 139 20.80 2.86 -7.38
CA ARG A 139 19.98 1.80 -6.81
C ARG A 139 20.80 0.84 -5.97
N ALA A 140 22.00 0.46 -6.43
CA ALA A 140 22.93 -0.37 -5.66
C ALA A 140 23.30 0.29 -4.32
N ALA A 141 23.73 1.55 -4.34
CA ALA A 141 24.10 2.28 -3.12
C ALA A 141 22.93 2.41 -2.13
N ARG A 142 21.70 2.62 -2.62
CA ARG A 142 20.51 2.67 -1.78
C ARG A 142 20.19 1.30 -1.16
N LEU A 143 20.27 0.23 -1.96
CA LEU A 143 20.05 -1.13 -1.49
C LEU A 143 21.08 -1.52 -0.42
N GLU A 144 22.36 -1.18 -0.61
CA GLU A 144 23.41 -1.38 0.40
C GLU A 144 23.11 -0.64 1.72
N ARG A 145 22.64 0.61 1.65
CA ARG A 145 22.23 1.36 2.85
C ARG A 145 21.10 0.64 3.58
N ILE A 146 20.03 0.24 2.87
CA ILE A 146 18.87 -0.45 3.45
C ILE A 146 19.29 -1.75 4.14
N LEU A 147 20.15 -2.55 3.50
CA LEU A 147 20.61 -3.83 4.04
C LEU A 147 21.59 -3.68 5.21
N THR A 148 22.25 -2.52 5.33
CA THR A 148 23.16 -2.22 6.44
C THR A 148 22.40 -1.69 7.65
N ASP A 149 21.56 -0.68 7.42
CA ASP A 149 20.65 -0.10 8.42
C ASP A 149 19.48 0.56 7.69
N PRO A 150 18.26 -0.01 7.75
CA PRO A 150 17.10 0.53 7.06
C PRO A 150 16.56 1.80 7.74
N LEU A 151 16.87 2.05 9.02
CA LEU A 151 16.23 3.12 9.80
C LEU A 151 16.51 4.52 9.23
N PRO A 152 17.76 4.91 8.90
CA PRO A 152 18.02 6.22 8.30
C PRO A 152 17.34 6.40 6.94
N VAL A 153 17.27 5.34 6.13
CA VAL A 153 16.63 5.41 4.80
C VAL A 153 15.12 5.57 4.93
N LEU A 154 14.51 4.84 5.86
CA LEU A 154 13.10 4.97 6.20
C LEU A 154 12.80 6.38 6.71
N ASP A 155 13.56 6.87 7.70
CA ASP A 155 13.30 8.15 8.35
C ASP A 155 13.45 9.33 7.37
N GLU A 156 14.42 9.27 6.44
CA GLU A 156 14.54 10.20 5.33
C GLU A 156 13.25 10.22 4.47
N ALA A 157 12.71 9.06 4.11
CA ALA A 157 11.49 8.95 3.30
C ALA A 157 10.23 9.41 4.07
N LEU A 158 10.09 9.01 5.33
CA LEU A 158 8.96 9.39 6.18
C LEU A 158 8.97 10.89 6.48
N THR A 159 10.13 11.50 6.68
CA THR A 159 10.25 12.96 6.85
C THR A 159 9.78 13.68 5.58
N VAL A 160 10.08 13.15 4.39
CA VAL A 160 9.57 13.73 3.13
C VAL A 160 8.06 13.57 3.00
N LEU A 161 7.51 12.44 3.44
CA LEU A 161 6.06 12.21 3.45
C LEU A 161 5.36 13.17 4.42
N GLU A 162 5.94 13.39 5.60
CA GLU A 162 5.45 14.33 6.63
C GLU A 162 5.49 15.78 6.12
N ASP A 163 6.59 16.21 5.49
CA ASP A 163 6.65 17.53 4.85
C ASP A 163 5.62 17.70 3.72
N TYR A 164 5.36 16.63 2.97
CA TYR A 164 4.32 16.61 1.93
C TYR A 164 2.90 16.64 2.51
N TRP A 165 2.69 15.93 3.62
CA TRP A 165 1.46 15.97 4.40
C TRP A 165 1.15 17.40 4.81
N ASP A 166 2.06 18.06 5.51
CA ASP A 166 1.89 19.42 6.00
C ASP A 166 1.73 20.44 4.86
N ALA A 167 2.49 20.29 3.78
CA ALA A 167 2.48 21.27 2.69
C ALA A 167 1.26 21.18 1.77
N ALA A 168 0.59 20.02 1.69
CA ALA A 168 -0.55 19.86 0.79
C ALA A 168 -1.57 18.81 1.20
N PHE A 169 -1.15 17.63 1.66
CA PHE A 169 -2.07 16.50 1.76
C PHE A 169 -3.00 16.57 2.97
N ALA A 170 -2.63 17.22 4.08
CA ALA A 170 -3.52 17.43 5.22
C ALA A 170 -4.83 18.14 4.83
N GLN A 171 -4.73 19.23 4.06
CA GLN A 171 -5.90 19.93 3.51
C GLN A 171 -6.72 19.05 2.55
N GLU A 172 -6.03 18.17 1.80
CA GLU A 172 -6.71 17.26 0.89
C GLU A 172 -7.43 16.13 1.63
N TRP A 173 -6.84 15.65 2.71
CA TRP A 173 -7.41 14.65 3.60
C TRP A 173 -8.76 15.12 4.15
N GLU A 174 -8.82 16.33 4.73
CA GLU A 174 -10.06 16.95 5.20
C GLU A 174 -11.17 16.97 4.14
N ARG A 175 -10.79 17.10 2.86
CA ARG A 175 -11.73 17.13 1.74
C ARG A 175 -12.26 15.74 1.36
N ILE A 176 -11.42 14.71 1.39
CA ILE A 176 -11.75 13.37 0.86
C ILE A 176 -12.24 12.41 1.93
N GLU A 177 -11.80 12.58 3.18
CA GLU A 177 -12.11 11.69 4.31
C GLU A 177 -13.62 11.45 4.48
N PRO A 178 -14.50 12.48 4.45
CA PRO A 178 -15.93 12.26 4.57
C PRO A 178 -16.50 11.32 3.50
N SER A 179 -16.01 11.42 2.26
CA SER A 179 -16.46 10.55 1.16
C SER A 179 -15.93 9.12 1.30
N LEU A 180 -14.76 8.93 1.90
CA LEU A 180 -14.22 7.59 2.20
C LEU A 180 -15.11 6.89 3.24
N TYR A 181 -15.46 7.57 4.33
CA TYR A 181 -16.39 7.02 5.33
C TYR A 181 -17.80 6.81 4.78
N GLU A 182 -18.31 7.72 3.93
CA GLU A 182 -19.60 7.53 3.26
C GLU A 182 -19.60 6.26 2.39
N SER A 183 -18.49 5.96 1.72
CA SER A 183 -18.33 4.73 0.92
C SER A 183 -18.37 3.46 1.79
N ILE A 184 -17.83 3.52 3.00
CA ILE A 184 -17.90 2.43 3.99
C ILE A 184 -19.34 2.25 4.47
N THR A 185 -20.02 3.33 4.88
CA THR A 185 -21.43 3.26 5.31
C THR A 185 -22.33 2.69 4.22
N ARG A 186 -22.11 3.09 2.96
CA ARG A 186 -22.85 2.57 1.80
C ARG A 186 -22.58 1.07 1.58
N SER A 187 -21.35 0.62 1.77
CA SER A 187 -20.98 -0.80 1.68
C SER A 187 -21.65 -1.61 2.79
N GLY A 188 -21.64 -1.11 4.04
CA GLY A 188 -22.35 -1.70 5.17
C GLY A 188 -23.85 -1.81 4.94
N ALA A 189 -24.50 -0.74 4.49
CA ALA A 189 -25.92 -0.75 4.15
C ALA A 189 -26.24 -1.77 3.03
N ARG A 190 -25.36 -1.91 2.05
CA ARG A 190 -25.52 -2.89 0.97
C ARG A 190 -25.41 -4.33 1.49
N ILE A 191 -24.47 -4.62 2.40
CA ILE A 191 -24.39 -5.92 3.07
C ILE A 191 -25.69 -6.18 3.84
N ALA A 192 -26.15 -5.22 4.64
CA ALA A 192 -27.34 -5.39 5.46
C ALA A 192 -28.63 -5.65 4.66
N HIS A 193 -28.79 -4.99 3.50
CA HIS A 193 -30.02 -5.10 2.69
C HIS A 193 -29.94 -6.15 1.57
N HIS A 194 -28.74 -6.46 1.08
CA HIS A 194 -28.56 -7.28 -0.13
C HIS A 194 -27.54 -8.41 0.03
N GLY A 195 -26.84 -8.50 1.16
CA GLY A 195 -25.81 -9.51 1.44
C GLY A 195 -24.42 -9.15 0.91
N LEU A 196 -23.43 -9.94 1.32
CA LEU A 196 -22.01 -9.70 1.04
C LEU A 196 -21.69 -9.67 -0.45
N PHE A 197 -22.13 -10.69 -1.21
CA PHE A 197 -21.73 -10.85 -2.61
C PHE A 197 -22.23 -9.75 -3.55
N PRO A 198 -23.45 -9.22 -3.38
CA PRO A 198 -23.84 -7.99 -4.05
C PRO A 198 -22.92 -6.83 -3.71
N MET A 199 -22.54 -6.62 -2.45
CA MET A 199 -21.55 -5.59 -2.09
C MET A 199 -20.20 -5.81 -2.80
N LEU A 200 -19.64 -7.02 -2.77
CA LEU A 200 -18.36 -7.32 -3.43
C LEU A 200 -18.39 -7.02 -4.94
N ARG A 201 -19.54 -7.15 -5.60
CA ARG A 201 -19.71 -6.80 -7.03
C ARG A 201 -19.68 -5.30 -7.32
N THR A 202 -19.68 -4.42 -6.32
CA THR A 202 -19.47 -2.97 -6.50
C THR A 202 -18.01 -2.57 -6.43
N LEU A 203 -17.12 -3.50 -6.04
CA LEU A 203 -15.69 -3.23 -6.00
C LEU A 203 -15.13 -3.04 -7.41
N ALA A 204 -13.85 -2.65 -7.47
CA ALA A 204 -13.20 -2.28 -8.71
C ALA A 204 -13.27 -3.41 -9.76
N PRO A 205 -13.39 -3.10 -11.07
CA PRO A 205 -13.62 -4.10 -12.13
C PRO A 205 -12.57 -5.20 -12.25
N GLN A 206 -11.37 -4.99 -11.70
CA GLN A 206 -10.28 -5.98 -11.66
C GLN A 206 -10.59 -7.14 -10.68
N ILE A 207 -11.52 -6.93 -9.76
CA ILE A 207 -11.96 -7.93 -8.78
C ILE A 207 -13.10 -8.75 -9.39
N ARG A 208 -12.88 -10.06 -9.53
CA ARG A 208 -13.87 -11.00 -10.06
C ARG A 208 -14.57 -11.70 -8.92
N VAL A 209 -15.90 -11.67 -8.91
CA VAL A 209 -16.72 -12.25 -7.84
C VAL A 209 -17.61 -13.35 -8.39
N ASP A 210 -17.54 -14.54 -7.78
CA ASP A 210 -18.40 -15.69 -8.07
C ASP A 210 -19.22 -16.05 -6.81
N PRO A 211 -20.49 -15.62 -6.72
CA PRO A 211 -21.32 -15.95 -5.56
C PRO A 211 -21.69 -17.42 -5.45
N GLY A 212 -21.73 -18.16 -6.56
CA GLY A 212 -22.05 -19.60 -6.55
C GLY A 212 -20.93 -20.42 -5.94
N ARG A 213 -19.67 -19.99 -6.13
CA ARG A 213 -18.48 -20.57 -5.48
C ARG A 213 -18.09 -19.88 -4.19
N ARG A 214 -18.77 -18.79 -3.84
CA ARG A 214 -18.45 -17.90 -2.73
C ARG A 214 -17.00 -17.39 -2.76
N THR A 215 -16.55 -16.91 -3.92
CA THR A 215 -15.16 -16.45 -4.09
C THR A 215 -15.05 -15.03 -4.63
N LEU A 216 -13.94 -14.39 -4.25
CA LEU A 216 -13.41 -13.16 -4.83
C LEU A 216 -12.01 -13.46 -5.40
N ARG A 217 -11.69 -12.95 -6.59
CA ARG A 217 -10.45 -13.27 -7.29
C ARG A 217 -9.81 -12.05 -7.93
N LEU A 218 -8.48 -11.96 -7.83
CA LEU A 218 -7.65 -10.99 -8.54
C LEU A 218 -6.56 -11.71 -9.36
N ASP A 219 -6.40 -11.31 -10.61
CA ASP A 219 -5.31 -11.82 -11.46
C ASP A 219 -3.99 -11.14 -11.05
N ARG A 220 -3.14 -11.88 -10.34
CA ARG A 220 -1.81 -11.45 -9.88
C ARG A 220 -0.75 -12.49 -10.26
N PRO A 221 0.53 -12.10 -10.42
CA PRO A 221 1.62 -13.01 -10.76
C PRO A 221 1.90 -14.06 -9.68
N HIS A 222 1.55 -13.82 -8.42
CA HIS A 222 1.72 -14.76 -7.29
C HIS A 222 0.43 -15.52 -6.98
N ASP A 223 0.52 -16.77 -6.53
CA ASP A 223 -0.62 -17.68 -6.29
C ASP A 223 -0.96 -17.81 -4.79
N HIS A 224 -2.18 -17.43 -4.42
CA HIS A 224 -2.72 -17.52 -3.06
C HIS A 224 -4.16 -18.01 -3.12
N ASP A 225 -4.49 -19.01 -2.29
CA ASP A 225 -5.86 -19.48 -2.05
C ASP A 225 -6.15 -19.40 -0.55
N ILE A 226 -6.95 -18.41 -0.17
CA ILE A 226 -7.11 -17.97 1.22
C ILE A 226 -8.57 -18.14 1.64
N SER A 227 -8.78 -18.83 2.75
CA SER A 227 -10.09 -18.89 3.40
C SER A 227 -10.24 -17.69 4.33
N VAL A 228 -11.25 -16.86 4.07
CA VAL A 228 -11.65 -15.76 4.96
C VAL A 228 -12.44 -16.35 6.12
N THR A 229 -11.93 -16.13 7.34
CA THR A 229 -12.48 -16.65 8.59
C THR A 229 -12.31 -15.60 9.68
N ARG A 230 -12.93 -15.83 10.85
CA ARG A 230 -12.79 -14.95 12.01
C ARG A 230 -11.34 -14.72 12.47
N ASP A 231 -10.49 -15.73 12.33
CA ASP A 231 -9.06 -15.66 12.68
C ASP A 231 -8.20 -15.14 11.50
N HIS A 232 -8.79 -15.01 10.31
CA HIS A 232 -8.14 -14.56 9.09
C HIS A 232 -9.07 -13.64 8.29
N LEU A 233 -9.47 -12.53 8.93
CA LEU A 233 -10.41 -11.57 8.38
C LEU A 233 -9.80 -10.79 7.21
N VAL A 234 -10.63 -10.40 6.23
CA VAL A 234 -10.22 -9.46 5.18
C VAL A 234 -10.68 -8.05 5.52
N THR A 235 -9.77 -7.08 5.49
CA THR A 235 -10.11 -5.67 5.64
C THR A 235 -10.11 -4.98 4.29
N PHE A 236 -11.23 -4.36 3.92
CA PHE A 236 -11.34 -3.49 2.74
C PHE A 236 -11.01 -2.05 3.15
N THR A 237 -9.92 -1.51 2.60
CA THR A 237 -9.47 -0.15 2.88
C THR A 237 -10.01 0.80 1.84
N ALA A 238 -10.90 1.72 2.24
CA ALA A 238 -11.41 2.73 1.33
C ALA A 238 -10.29 3.70 0.92
N SER A 239 -10.12 3.90 -0.39
CA SER A 239 -9.09 4.78 -0.94
C SER A 239 -9.61 5.57 -2.14
N HIS A 240 -9.23 6.85 -2.20
CA HIS A 240 -9.50 7.75 -3.30
C HIS A 240 -8.39 7.68 -4.36
N TYR A 241 -7.13 7.67 -3.92
CA TYR A 241 -5.93 7.79 -4.76
C TYR A 241 -5.33 6.46 -5.24
N VAL A 242 -5.88 5.31 -4.83
CA VAL A 242 -5.41 3.99 -5.30
C VAL A 242 -5.70 3.74 -6.79
N TRP A 243 -6.69 4.43 -7.38
CA TRP A 243 -7.07 4.25 -8.79
C TRP A 243 -5.90 4.57 -9.74
N PRO A 244 -5.68 3.78 -10.83
CA PRO A 244 -6.53 2.70 -11.36
C PRO A 244 -6.23 1.32 -10.78
N HIS A 245 -5.43 1.24 -9.71
CA HIS A 245 -5.03 -0.01 -9.12
C HIS A 245 -6.06 -0.54 -8.13
N VAL A 246 -5.93 -1.83 -7.87
CA VAL A 246 -6.39 -2.47 -6.62
C VAL A 246 -5.11 -2.94 -5.95
N ARG A 247 -4.95 -2.74 -4.64
CA ARG A 247 -3.82 -3.30 -3.90
C ARG A 247 -4.33 -4.45 -3.03
N VAL A 248 -3.47 -5.43 -2.82
CA VAL A 248 -3.79 -6.57 -1.96
C VAL A 248 -2.54 -6.91 -1.19
N THR A 249 -2.69 -7.02 0.11
CA THR A 249 -1.66 -7.46 1.04
C THR A 249 -2.14 -8.75 1.64
N CYS A 250 -1.44 -9.85 1.38
CA CYS A 250 -1.85 -11.20 1.82
C CYS A 250 -0.69 -12.07 2.30
N ASP A 251 0.51 -11.50 2.39
CA ASP A 251 1.71 -12.18 2.86
C ASP A 251 1.97 -11.81 4.32
N ALA A 252 2.35 -12.81 5.12
CA ALA A 252 2.80 -12.58 6.48
C ALA A 252 4.00 -11.61 6.51
N PRO A 253 4.14 -10.78 7.56
CA PRO A 253 3.32 -10.72 8.77
C PRO A 253 2.09 -9.81 8.65
N TRP A 254 1.80 -9.28 7.46
CA TRP A 254 0.76 -8.29 7.28
C TRP A 254 -0.64 -8.93 7.27
N PRO A 255 -1.66 -8.26 7.84
CA PRO A 255 -3.03 -8.75 7.79
C PRO A 255 -3.58 -8.71 6.37
N LEU A 256 -4.53 -9.59 6.06
CA LEU A 256 -5.18 -9.63 4.76
C LEU A 256 -5.96 -8.33 4.48
N ARG A 257 -5.54 -7.58 3.46
CA ARG A 257 -6.13 -6.30 3.07
C ARG A 257 -6.36 -6.20 1.57
N ILE A 258 -7.43 -5.50 1.19
CA ILE A 258 -7.79 -5.11 -0.20
C ILE A 258 -8.07 -3.62 -0.25
#